data_AF-A0A2M8NX51-F1
#
_entry.id   AF-A0A2M8NX51-F1
#
_cell.length_a   1.000
_cell.length_b   1.000
_cell.length_c   1.000
_cell.angle_alpha   90.00
_cell.angle_beta   90.00
_cell.angle_gamma   90.00
#
_symmetry.space_group_name_H-M   'P 1'
#
loop_
_entity.id
_entity.type
_entity.pdbx_description
1 polymer ?
#
loop_
_entity_poly.entity_id
_entity_poly.type
_entity_poly.pdbx_seq_one_letter_code
_entity_poly.pdbx_strand_id
1 'polypeptide(L)'
;MSSNREPVHITSLLQLLQILMEQNAQLRHEINQNAYQHRTCLTKLTEIRTPLTVIRTSSNIVQRYYEQLTPEKRQQHLKTIDDQVDAITTVLDQIGKIKSHHRHANDT
;
A
#
# COMPACT_ATOMS: atom_id res chain seq x y z
N MET A 1 -0.89 9.36 -65.26
CA MET A 1 -1.27 9.91 -63.95
C MET A 1 -1.40 8.74 -62.99
N SER A 2 -0.31 8.35 -62.34
CA SER A 2 -0.28 7.22 -61.41
C SER A 2 0.08 7.70 -60.01
N SER A 3 -0.68 7.17 -59.07
CA SER A 3 -0.83 7.53 -57.67
C SER A 3 0.50 7.55 -56.90
N ASN A 4 0.90 8.73 -56.42
CA ASN A 4 2.04 8.92 -55.51
C ASN A 4 1.61 8.89 -54.02
N ARG A 5 0.54 8.16 -53.68
CA ARG A 5 -0.07 8.15 -52.32
C ARG A 5 0.38 6.99 -51.42
N GLU A 6 1.06 5.97 -51.95
CA GLU A 6 1.43 4.78 -51.19
C GLU A 6 2.45 4.99 -50.04
N PRO A 7 3.51 5.80 -50.17
CA PRO A 7 4.51 5.90 -49.10
C PRO A 7 3.99 6.63 -47.86
N VAL A 8 3.11 7.63 -48.04
CA VAL A 8 2.57 8.44 -46.93
C VAL A 8 1.64 7.63 -46.03
N HIS A 9 0.84 6.73 -46.60
CA HIS A 9 -0.03 5.84 -45.82
C HIS A 9 0.78 4.84 -44.99
N ILE A 10 1.85 4.27 -45.54
CA ILE A 10 2.73 3.34 -44.81
C ILE A 10 3.42 4.06 -43.65
N THR A 11 3.95 5.27 -43.88
CA THR A 11 4.56 6.08 -42.80
C THR A 11 3.55 6.40 -41.70
N SER A 12 2.31 6.76 -42.06
CA SER A 12 1.24 7.04 -41.09
C SER A 12 0.88 5.80 -40.26
N LEU A 13 0.84 4.61 -40.88
CA LEU A 13 0.59 3.34 -40.19
C LEU A 13 1.73 2.97 -39.24
N LEU A 14 2.99 3.19 -39.65
CA LEU A 14 4.16 2.95 -38.79
C LEU A 14 4.16 3.89 -37.59
N GLN A 15 3.84 5.18 -37.79
CA GLN A 15 3.68 6.13 -36.69
C GLN A 15 2.57 5.71 -35.72
N LEU A 16 1.41 5.28 -36.24
CA LEU A 16 0.31 4.78 -35.40
C LEU A 16 0.74 3.55 -34.60
N LEU A 17 1.42 2.60 -35.23
CA LEU A 17 1.92 1.40 -34.56
C LEU A 17 2.91 1.76 -33.45
N GLN A 18 3.80 2.72 -33.70
CA GLN A 18 4.76 3.19 -32.70
C GLN A 18 4.04 3.82 -31.49
N ILE A 19 3.05 4.70 -31.73
CA ILE A 19 2.23 5.30 -30.68
C ILE A 19 1.53 4.21 -29.86
N LEU A 20 0.94 3.21 -30.53
CA LEU A 20 0.27 2.10 -29.85
C LEU A 20 1.24 1.27 -28.99
N MET A 21 2.48 1.06 -29.46
CA MET A 21 3.49 0.35 -28.68
C MET A 21 3.91 1.14 -27.43
N GLU A 22 4.11 2.44 -27.57
CA GLU A 22 4.45 3.34 -26.45
C GLU A 22 3.32 3.37 -25.40
N GLN A 23 2.07 3.51 -25.85
CA GLN A 23 0.90 3.45 -24.95
C GLN A 23 0.78 2.10 -24.25
N ASN A 24 1.02 0.98 -24.96
CA ASN A 24 1.01 -0.34 -24.33
C ASN A 24 2.11 -0.50 -23.27
N ALA A 25 3.30 0.06 -23.52
CA ALA A 25 4.39 0.05 -22.56
C ALA A 25 4.05 0.87 -21.30
N GLN A 26 3.42 2.04 -21.47
CA GLN A 26 2.94 2.88 -20.38
C GLN A 26 1.86 2.17 -19.54
N LEU A 27 0.84 1.60 -20.17
CA LEU A 27 -0.21 0.85 -19.47
C LEU A 27 0.36 -0.33 -18.68
N ARG A 28 1.31 -1.07 -19.26
CA ARG A 28 2.00 -2.16 -18.54
C ARG A 28 2.77 -1.66 -17.33
N HIS A 29 3.41 -0.50 -17.46
CA HIS A 29 4.12 0.13 -16.34
C HIS A 29 3.15 0.49 -15.21
N GLU A 30 2.03 1.14 -15.52
CA GLU A 30 1.01 1.51 -14.54
C GLU A 30 0.40 0.28 -13.85
N ILE A 31 0.07 -0.77 -14.61
CA ILE A 31 -0.43 -2.05 -14.05
C ILE A 31 0.58 -2.63 -13.06
N ASN A 32 1.86 -2.65 -13.42
CA ASN A 32 2.92 -3.19 -12.55
C ASN A 32 3.09 -2.34 -11.28
N GLN A 33 3.04 -1.01 -11.41
CA GLN A 33 3.10 -0.11 -10.26
C GLN A 33 1.92 -0.34 -9.31
N ASN A 34 0.69 -0.44 -9.86
CA ASN A 34 -0.51 -0.67 -9.06
C ASN A 34 -0.44 -2.04 -8.35
N ALA A 35 -0.04 -3.09 -9.06
CA ALA A 35 0.14 -4.42 -8.47
C ALA A 35 1.17 -4.41 -7.32
N TYR A 36 2.28 -3.69 -7.50
CA TYR A 36 3.28 -3.51 -6.46
C TYR A 36 2.73 -2.77 -5.24
N GLN A 37 2.04 -1.63 -5.44
CA GLN A 37 1.42 -0.87 -4.35
C GLN A 37 0.39 -1.71 -3.59
N HIS A 38 -0.45 -2.46 -4.31
CA HIS A 38 -1.45 -3.33 -3.73
C HIS A 38 -0.81 -4.42 -2.87
N ARG A 39 0.22 -5.11 -3.38
CA ARG A 39 0.95 -6.13 -2.64
C ARG A 39 1.60 -5.56 -1.38
N THR A 40 2.26 -4.41 -1.48
CA THR A 40 2.90 -3.75 -0.35
C THR A 40 1.87 -3.36 0.72
N CYS A 41 0.70 -2.84 0.33
CA CYS A 41 -0.41 -2.53 1.24
C CYS A 41 -0.87 -3.78 2.00
N LEU A 42 -1.10 -4.88 1.27
CA LEU A 42 -1.50 -6.16 1.88
C LEU A 42 -0.45 -6.69 2.86
N THR A 43 0.83 -6.64 2.50
CA THR A 43 1.92 -7.05 3.40
C THR A 43 1.88 -6.25 4.69
N LYS A 44 1.78 -4.91 4.62
CA LYS A 44 1.70 -4.05 5.81
C LYS A 44 0.47 -4.32 6.66
N LEU A 45 -0.68 -4.57 6.05
CA LEU A 45 -1.90 -4.91 6.81
C LEU A 45 -1.74 -6.22 7.62
N THR A 46 -0.93 -7.17 7.15
CA THR A 46 -0.67 -8.39 7.94
C THR A 46 0.16 -8.11 9.20
N GLU A 47 0.99 -7.06 9.19
CA GLU A 47 1.81 -6.66 10.35
C GLU A 47 0.96 -6.19 11.53
N ILE A 48 -0.28 -5.74 11.30
CA ILE A 48 -1.24 -5.32 12.34
C ILE A 48 -1.73 -6.50 13.20
N ARG A 49 -1.67 -7.74 12.69
CA ARG A 49 -2.17 -8.91 13.45
C ARG A 49 -1.38 -9.17 14.73
N THR A 50 -0.08 -8.92 14.71
CA THR A 50 0.80 -9.10 15.87
C THR A 50 0.46 -8.15 17.02
N PRO A 51 0.46 -6.81 16.84
CA PRO A 51 0.11 -5.89 17.92
C PRO A 51 -1.32 -6.12 18.43
N LEU A 52 -2.28 -6.46 17.56
CA LEU A 52 -3.64 -6.83 18.00
C LEU A 52 -3.65 -8.06 18.91
N THR A 53 -2.81 -9.07 18.61
CA THR A 53 -2.70 -10.27 19.44
C THR A 53 -2.11 -9.93 20.82
N VAL A 54 -1.10 -9.06 20.86
CA VAL A 54 -0.47 -8.59 22.10
C VAL A 54 -1.43 -7.75 22.93
N ILE A 55 -2.18 -6.82 22.31
CA ILE A 55 -3.24 -6.04 22.96
C ILE A 55 -4.26 -6.98 23.58
N ARG A 56 -4.81 -7.92 22.80
CA ARG A 56 -5.81 -8.86 23.28
C ARG A 56 -5.30 -9.68 24.48
N THR A 57 -4.05 -10.12 24.42
CA THR A 57 -3.44 -10.92 25.49
C THR A 57 -3.25 -10.09 26.76
N SER A 58 -2.73 -8.87 26.63
CA SER A 58 -2.54 -7.94 27.76
C SER A 58 -3.86 -7.52 28.38
N SER A 59 -4.87 -7.19 27.57
CA SER A 59 -6.23 -6.87 28.03
C SER A 59 -6.86 -8.05 28.78
N ASN A 60 -6.71 -9.28 28.27
CA ASN A 60 -7.21 -10.47 28.96
C ASN A 60 -6.53 -10.67 30.32
N ILE A 61 -5.23 -10.41 30.43
CA ILE A 61 -4.50 -10.53 31.70
C ILE A 61 -5.02 -9.50 32.72
N VAL A 62 -5.13 -8.23 32.31
CA VAL A 62 -5.64 -7.15 33.18
C VAL A 62 -7.07 -7.44 33.62
N GLN A 63 -7.92 -7.93 32.73
CA GLN A 63 -9.31 -8.23 33.04
C GLN A 63 -9.47 -9.44 33.96
N ARG A 64 -8.75 -10.54 33.71
CA ARG A 64 -8.91 -11.79 34.46
C ARG A 64 -8.20 -11.80 35.81
N TYR A 65 -7.05 -11.13 35.89
CA TYR A 65 -6.20 -11.15 37.08
C TYR A 65 -6.15 -9.80 37.80
N TYR A 66 -7.14 -8.94 37.58
CA TYR A 66 -7.17 -7.56 38.10
C TYR A 66 -6.80 -7.46 39.59
N GLU A 67 -7.42 -8.29 40.43
CA GLU A 67 -7.23 -8.31 41.89
C GLU A 67 -5.92 -8.96 42.33
N GLN A 68 -5.31 -9.80 41.47
CA GLN A 68 -4.07 -10.53 41.74
C GLN A 68 -2.83 -9.81 41.20
N LEU A 69 -3.03 -8.81 40.33
CA LEU A 69 -1.96 -8.00 39.76
C LEU A 69 -1.57 -6.87 40.72
N THR A 70 -0.27 -6.71 40.93
CA THR A 70 0.25 -5.50 41.58
C THR A 70 -0.02 -4.27 40.70
N PRO A 71 -0.10 -3.06 41.29
CA PRO A 71 -0.28 -1.83 40.53
C PRO A 71 0.75 -1.65 39.41
N GLU A 72 2.01 -2.02 39.66
CA GLU A 72 3.11 -1.89 38.70
C GLU A 72 2.93 -2.83 37.51
N LYS A 73 2.52 -4.08 37.76
CA LYS A 73 2.25 -5.05 36.69
C LYS A 73 1.05 -4.64 35.86
N ARG A 74 0.02 -4.10 36.50
CA ARG A 74 -1.15 -3.55 35.79
C ARG A 74 -0.74 -2.39 34.88
N GLN A 75 0.05 -1.44 35.40
CA GLN A 75 0.57 -0.33 34.61
C GLN A 75 1.42 -0.80 33.44
N GLN A 76 2.25 -1.83 33.63
CA GLN A 76 3.05 -2.40 32.56
C GLN A 76 2.18 -2.98 31.43
N HIS A 77 1.10 -3.70 31.75
CA HIS A 77 0.19 -4.22 30.73
C HIS A 77 -0.56 -3.11 29.99
N LEU A 78 -0.99 -2.06 30.70
CA LEU A 78 -1.62 -0.90 30.08
C LEU A 78 -0.65 -0.17 29.13
N LYS A 79 0.58 0.07 29.58
CA LYS A 79 1.64 0.64 28.73
C LYS A 79 1.90 -0.24 27.49
N THR A 80 1.98 -1.56 27.66
CA THR A 80 2.12 -2.47 26.52
C THR A 80 0.97 -2.31 25.52
N ILE A 81 -0.27 -2.14 25.98
CA ILE A 81 -1.42 -1.89 25.10
C ILE A 81 -1.23 -0.59 24.32
N ASP A 82 -0.87 0.50 25.00
CA ASP A 82 -0.65 1.81 24.37
C ASP A 82 0.48 1.75 23.33
N ASP A 83 1.62 1.16 23.68
CA ASP A 83 2.77 0.98 22.77
C ASP A 83 2.37 0.18 21.51
N GLN A 84 1.48 -0.80 21.63
CA GLN A 84 0.98 -1.55 20.48
C GLN A 84 -0.03 -0.78 19.64
N VAL A 85 -0.83 0.10 20.24
CA VAL A 85 -1.72 1.01 19.50
C VAL A 85 -0.91 1.99 18.66
N ASP A 86 0.18 2.53 19.20
CA ASP A 86 1.12 3.39 18.47
C ASP A 86 1.78 2.64 17.30
N ALA A 87 2.15 1.38 17.50
CA ALA A 87 2.67 0.52 16.45
C ALA A 87 1.66 0.33 15.30
N ILE A 88 0.38 0.10 15.62
CA ILE A 88 -0.70 0.00 14.61
C ILE A 88 -0.84 1.31 13.85
N THR A 89 -0.85 2.44 14.55
CA THR A 89 -0.96 3.77 13.95
C THR A 89 0.17 4.04 12.96
N THR A 90 1.41 3.67 13.33
CA THR A 90 2.58 3.78 12.46
C THR A 90 2.42 2.97 11.16
N VAL A 91 1.89 1.75 11.24
CA VAL A 91 1.64 0.91 10.05
C VAL A 91 0.57 1.55 9.16
N LEU A 92 -0.49 2.11 9.74
CA LEU A 92 -1.55 2.80 9.00
C LEU A 92 -1.01 4.04 8.27
N ASP A 93 -0.15 4.83 8.91
CA ASP A 93 0.50 5.99 8.29
C ASP A 93 1.37 5.58 7.09
N GLN A 94 2.09 4.46 7.20
CA GLN A 94 2.87 3.91 6.09
C GLN A 94 1.97 3.50 4.92
N ILE A 95 0.80 2.91 5.19
CA ILE A 95 -0.20 2.59 4.15
C ILE A 95 -0.74 3.87 3.51
N GLY A 96 -1.01 4.91 4.31
CA GLY A 96 -1.44 6.23 3.81
C GLY A 96 -0.41 6.84 2.86
N LYS A 97 0.88 6.75 3.18
CA LYS A 97 1.98 7.24 2.34
C LYS A 97 2.04 6.53 0.98
N ILE A 98 1.79 5.21 0.94
CA ILE A 98 1.74 4.44 -0.32
C ILE A 98 0.67 4.99 -1.27
N LYS A 99 -0.51 5.37 -0.75
CA LYS A 99 -1.58 5.97 -1.56
C LYS A 99 -1.24 7.39 -2.04
N SER A 100 -0.55 8.18 -1.20
CA SER A 100 -0.22 9.58 -1.54
C SER A 100 0.79 9.73 -2.68
N HIS A 101 1.72 8.77 -2.84
CA HIS A 101 2.68 8.78 -3.96
C HIS A 101 2.01 8.70 -5.33
N HIS A 102 0.79 8.18 -5.43
CA HIS A 102 0.05 8.14 -6.69
C HIS A 102 -0.78 9.40 -6.95
N ARG A 103 -1.14 10.17 -5.91
CA ARG A 103 -1.92 11.42 -6.07
C ARG A 103 -1.09 12.55 -6.69
N HIS A 104 0.17 12.69 -6.29
CA HIS A 104 1.03 13.76 -6.82
C HIS A 104 1.56 13.49 -8.24
N ALA A 105 1.52 12.25 -8.72
CA ALA A 105 1.96 11.90 -10.06
C ALA A 105 0.89 12.16 -11.15
N ASN A 106 -0.35 12.47 -10.76
CA ASN A 106 -1.48 12.70 -11.67
C ASN A 106 -1.89 14.18 -11.77
N ASP A 107 -1.23 15.07 -11.01
CA ASP A 107 -1.52 16.52 -10.92
C ASP A 107 -0.43 17.40 -11.61
N THR A 108 0.52 16.81 -12.34
CA THR A 108 1.55 17.51 -13.13
C THR A 108 1.63 16.96 -14.54
#